data_AF-A0A8D0L2X7-F1
#
_entry.id   AF-A0A8D0L2X7-F1
#
_cell.length_a   1.000
_cell.length_b   1.000
_cell.length_c   1.000
_cell.angle_alpha   90.00
_cell.angle_beta   90.00
_cell.angle_gamma   90.00
#
_symmetry.space_group_name_H-M   'P 1'
#
loop_
_entity.id
_entity.type
_entity.pdbx_description
1 polymer ?
#
loop_
_entity_poly.entity_id
_entity_poly.type
_entity_poly.pdbx_seq_one_letter_code
_entity_poly.pdbx_strand_id
1 'polypeptide(L)'
;MKEYILLLFLALCSAKPFISPSYFTLKNLMLRDMEDMDDDDDDDDDNSLFPTRTPVTPLIPFDIFPVCPFGCQCYMRVVHCSDLGLTSVPKNIPPDTRMIDLQNNKIKEVKENDLQGLTSLYALALNNNKISKIHPKAFQSTKKLRRLYLSHNQLTEIPANLPKSLAELRIHDNKVKKVHKEAFKGMKSLHVLEMSANPLDNDAIETEAFEGVTVYHIRIAEAKLTSVPKGKIFYLFPSYQMEMMKGTLGHHRNLNIQAQ
;
A
#
# COMPACT_ATOMS: atom_id res chain seq x y z
N MET A 1 -34.88 29.27 20.98
CA MET A 1 -33.92 28.35 21.65
C MET A 1 -33.49 27.12 20.85
N LYS A 2 -34.15 26.74 19.74
CA LYS A 2 -33.75 25.56 18.94
C LYS A 2 -32.80 25.85 17.75
N GLU A 3 -32.59 27.10 17.35
CA GLU A 3 -31.70 27.44 16.21
C GLU A 3 -30.24 27.71 16.61
N TYR A 4 -29.99 28.21 17.82
CA TYR A 4 -28.63 28.48 18.30
C TYR A 4 -27.82 27.21 18.63
N ILE A 5 -28.50 26.08 18.88
CA ILE A 5 -27.83 24.80 19.16
C ILE A 5 -27.24 24.20 17.88
N LEU A 6 -27.86 24.43 16.70
CA LEU A 6 -27.38 23.89 15.43
C LEU A 6 -26.06 24.54 14.96
N LEU A 7 -25.88 25.83 15.27
CA LEU A 7 -24.65 26.57 14.95
C LEU A 7 -23.47 26.21 15.89
N LEU A 8 -23.75 25.78 17.13
CA LEU A 8 -22.73 25.30 18.07
C LEU A 8 -22.17 23.92 17.67
N PHE A 9 -22.92 23.09 16.93
CA PHE A 9 -22.43 21.81 16.42
C PHE A 9 -21.57 21.93 15.14
N LEU A 10 -21.69 23.02 14.38
CA LEU A 10 -20.87 23.24 13.19
C LEU A 10 -19.45 23.75 13.50
N ALA A 11 -19.21 24.25 14.73
CA ALA A 11 -17.93 24.83 15.12
C ALA A 11 -16.94 23.85 15.79
N LEU A 12 -17.35 22.61 16.10
CA LEU A 12 -16.52 21.64 16.83
C LEU A 12 -16.00 20.46 15.99
N CYS A 13 -16.30 20.43 14.69
CA CYS A 13 -15.76 19.43 13.77
C CYS A 13 -14.61 20.01 12.94
N SER A 14 -13.53 20.42 13.61
CA SER A 14 -12.25 20.67 12.94
C SER A 14 -11.26 19.58 13.34
N ALA A 15 -11.57 18.33 13.02
CA ALA A 15 -10.50 17.43 12.66
C ALA A 15 -9.80 18.09 11.47
N LYS A 16 -8.50 18.38 11.59
CA LYS A 16 -7.73 18.84 10.43
C LYS A 16 -8.04 17.86 9.30
N PRO A 17 -8.51 18.31 8.13
CA PRO A 17 -8.74 17.39 7.02
C PRO A 17 -7.46 16.57 6.84
N PHE A 18 -7.59 15.25 6.75
CA PHE A 18 -6.51 14.41 6.29
C PHE A 18 -6.25 14.82 4.84
N ILE A 19 -5.34 15.78 4.67
CA ILE A 19 -4.83 16.18 3.38
C ILE A 19 -4.00 14.99 2.94
N SER A 20 -4.52 14.22 1.98
CA SER A 20 -3.70 13.26 1.25
C SER A 20 -2.42 13.99 0.86
N PRO A 21 -1.22 13.45 1.18
CA PRO A 21 0.03 14.11 0.82
C PRO A 21 -0.05 14.55 -0.63
N SER A 22 0.26 15.82 -0.90
CA SER A 22 0.24 16.32 -2.28
C SER A 22 1.06 15.38 -3.16
N TYR A 23 0.74 15.27 -4.45
CA TYR A 23 1.53 14.48 -5.40
C TYR A 23 3.04 14.75 -5.27
N PHE A 24 3.43 16.00 -5.02
CA PHE A 24 4.82 16.39 -4.78
C PHE A 24 5.39 15.82 -3.48
N THR A 25 4.59 15.77 -2.41
CA THR A 25 4.97 15.15 -1.13
C THR A 25 5.08 13.63 -1.25
N LEU A 26 4.15 12.98 -1.96
CA LEU A 26 4.19 11.54 -2.21
C LEU A 26 5.38 11.18 -3.11
N LYS A 27 5.60 11.95 -4.19
CA LYS A 27 6.76 11.85 -5.07
C LYS A 27 8.07 12.06 -4.31
N ASN A 28 8.17 13.07 -3.44
CA ASN A 28 9.41 13.32 -2.67
C ASN A 28 9.65 12.27 -1.60
N LEU A 29 8.61 11.80 -0.91
CA LEU A 29 8.70 10.66 0.02
C LEU A 29 9.11 9.39 -0.73
N MET A 30 8.62 9.20 -1.95
CA MET A 30 8.91 7.99 -2.72
C MET A 30 10.25 8.01 -3.46
N LEU A 31 10.70 9.18 -3.93
CA LEU A 31 11.98 9.36 -4.61
C LEU A 31 13.16 9.35 -3.62
N ARG A 32 13.00 9.94 -2.43
CA ARG A 32 14.07 9.97 -1.42
C ARG A 32 14.53 8.56 -1.03
N ASP A 33 13.59 7.63 -0.91
CA ASP A 33 13.91 6.23 -0.58
C ASP A 33 14.30 5.38 -1.81
N MET A 34 14.25 5.95 -3.03
CA MET A 34 14.79 5.34 -4.25
C MET A 34 16.24 5.78 -4.51
N GLU A 35 16.63 6.98 -4.08
CA GLU A 35 18.02 7.48 -4.17
C GLU A 35 18.96 6.75 -3.20
N ASP A 36 18.45 6.27 -2.06
CA ASP A 36 19.21 5.49 -1.07
C ASP A 36 19.36 3.97 -1.44
N MET A 37 18.94 3.54 -2.63
CA MET A 37 19.02 2.14 -3.10
C MET A 37 19.58 2.01 -4.53
N ASP A 38 20.44 2.93 -4.93
CA ASP A 38 21.29 2.73 -6.11
C ASP A 38 22.60 1.98 -5.79
N ASP A 39 22.72 1.37 -4.59
CA ASP A 39 23.81 0.46 -4.25
C ASP A 39 23.35 -1.01 -4.33
N ASP A 40 24.14 -1.81 -5.05
CA ASP A 40 24.17 -3.27 -5.17
C ASP A 40 23.15 -3.93 -6.13
N ASP A 41 23.44 -3.88 -7.44
CA ASP A 41 23.19 -4.97 -8.40
C ASP A 41 24.10 -4.73 -9.66
N ASP A 42 25.42 -4.59 -9.46
CA ASP A 42 26.44 -4.75 -10.53
C ASP A 42 27.09 -6.13 -10.33
N ASP A 43 26.44 -7.17 -10.84
CA ASP A 43 27.05 -8.48 -11.07
C ASP A 43 26.35 -9.14 -12.25
N ASP A 44 26.76 -8.78 -13.47
CA ASP A 44 26.61 -9.62 -14.65
C ASP A 44 27.88 -9.47 -15.51
N ASP A 45 28.92 -10.19 -15.09
CA ASP A 45 30.02 -10.62 -15.95
C ASP A 45 29.46 -11.66 -16.96
N ASP A 46 29.16 -11.23 -18.19
CA ASP A 46 29.21 -12.12 -19.35
C ASP A 46 29.86 -11.41 -20.54
N ASN A 47 31.15 -11.70 -20.67
CA ASN A 47 31.94 -11.45 -21.85
C ASN A 47 31.81 -12.67 -22.79
N SER A 48 30.91 -12.62 -23.78
CA SER A 48 30.89 -13.62 -24.85
C SER A 48 30.57 -13.04 -26.24
N LEU A 49 31.66 -12.97 -27.03
CA LEU A 49 31.81 -13.23 -28.46
C LEU A 49 30.73 -12.76 -29.46
N PHE A 50 31.13 -11.81 -30.31
CA PHE A 50 30.56 -11.53 -31.63
C PHE A 50 30.38 -12.79 -32.51
N PRO A 51 29.24 -12.90 -33.22
CA PRO A 51 29.22 -13.54 -34.54
C PRO A 51 28.79 -12.57 -35.66
N THR A 52 29.58 -12.64 -36.72
CA THR A 52 29.49 -12.14 -38.10
C THR A 52 28.15 -11.61 -38.64
N ARG A 53 28.25 -10.42 -39.26
CA ARG A 53 27.23 -9.72 -40.07
C ARG A 53 26.79 -10.53 -41.30
N THR A 54 25.49 -10.76 -41.43
CA THR A 54 24.79 -10.90 -42.72
C THR A 54 23.74 -9.76 -42.82
N PRO A 55 23.56 -9.13 -43.99
CA PRO A 55 22.61 -8.03 -44.14
C PRO A 55 21.20 -8.60 -44.27
N VAL A 56 20.48 -8.71 -43.16
CA VAL A 56 19.04 -8.95 -43.17
C VAL A 56 18.35 -7.59 -43.25
N THR A 57 17.48 -7.42 -44.25
CA THR A 57 16.59 -6.28 -44.41
C THR A 57 15.83 -6.00 -43.11
N PRO A 58 15.81 -4.77 -42.58
CA PRO A 58 15.22 -4.52 -41.27
C PRO A 58 13.70 -4.37 -41.41
N LEU A 59 12.98 -5.49 -41.27
CA LEU A 59 11.64 -5.44 -40.69
C LEU A 59 11.84 -5.35 -39.18
N ILE A 60 12.12 -4.15 -38.66
CA ILE A 60 12.05 -3.91 -37.21
C ILE A 60 10.56 -3.97 -36.88
N PRO A 61 10.07 -4.92 -36.06
CA PRO A 61 8.73 -4.81 -35.51
C PRO A 61 8.72 -3.53 -34.69
N PHE A 62 7.81 -2.60 -34.99
CA PHE A 62 7.67 -1.32 -34.28
C PHE A 62 7.24 -1.49 -32.79
N ASP A 63 7.33 -2.70 -32.23
CA ASP A 63 6.87 -3.08 -30.88
C ASP A 63 8.01 -3.18 -29.84
N ILE A 64 9.24 -2.78 -30.17
CA ILE A 64 10.40 -2.98 -29.28
C ILE A 64 10.53 -1.90 -28.19
N PHE A 65 9.74 -0.82 -28.25
CA PHE A 65 9.74 0.19 -27.19
C PHE A 65 8.58 -0.07 -26.23
N PRO A 66 8.81 -0.19 -24.90
CA PRO A 66 7.73 -0.26 -23.94
C PRO A 66 6.92 1.04 -24.03
N VAL A 67 5.78 0.97 -24.71
CA VAL A 67 4.92 2.11 -24.98
C VAL A 67 4.20 2.46 -23.68
N CYS A 68 4.30 3.72 -23.26
CA CYS A 68 3.55 4.22 -22.12
C CYS A 68 2.05 3.90 -22.28
N PRO A 69 1.35 3.42 -21.24
CA PRO A 69 -0.06 3.09 -21.38
C PRO A 69 -0.89 4.30 -21.82
N PHE A 70 -1.94 4.04 -22.61
CA PHE A 70 -2.76 5.09 -23.20
C PHE A 70 -3.34 6.03 -22.13
N GLY A 71 -3.12 7.33 -22.31
CA GLY A 71 -3.57 8.39 -21.39
C GLY A 71 -2.66 8.60 -20.16
N CYS A 72 -1.73 7.69 -19.90
CA CYS A 72 -0.74 7.85 -18.84
C CYS A 72 0.45 8.70 -19.28
N GLN A 73 1.18 9.21 -18.30
CA GLN A 73 2.45 9.88 -18.49
C GLN A 73 3.56 9.02 -17.91
N CYS A 74 4.54 8.67 -18.74
CA CYS A 74 5.69 7.89 -18.32
C CYS A 74 6.94 8.75 -18.41
N TYR A 75 7.68 8.82 -17.32
CA TYR A 75 8.96 9.52 -17.27
C TYR A 75 9.93 8.71 -16.41
N MET A 76 11.12 8.43 -16.95
CA MET A 76 12.07 7.51 -16.33
C MET A 76 11.38 6.16 -15.99
N ARG A 77 11.53 5.67 -14.76
CA ARG A 77 10.91 4.45 -14.26
C ARG A 77 9.59 4.70 -13.51
N VAL A 78 8.88 5.78 -13.85
CA VAL A 78 7.61 6.17 -13.23
C VAL A 78 6.49 6.19 -14.26
N VAL A 79 5.37 5.55 -13.92
CA VAL A 79 4.14 5.53 -14.72
C VAL A 79 3.03 6.22 -13.93
N HIS A 80 2.60 7.38 -14.42
CA HIS A 80 1.60 8.22 -13.80
C HIS A 80 0.27 8.14 -14.58
N CYS A 81 -0.75 7.60 -13.93
CA CYS A 81 -2.06 7.31 -14.50
C CYS A 81 -3.20 7.78 -13.57
N SER A 82 -2.95 8.75 -12.69
CA SER A 82 -3.95 9.20 -11.72
C SER A 82 -5.07 10.02 -12.38
N ASP A 83 -6.27 9.99 -11.78
CA ASP A 83 -7.38 10.88 -12.16
C ASP A 83 -7.89 10.73 -13.62
N LEU A 84 -7.57 9.61 -14.28
CA LEU A 84 -7.95 9.33 -15.67
C LEU A 84 -9.30 8.60 -15.81
N GLY A 85 -9.96 8.27 -14.69
CA GLY A 85 -11.21 7.52 -14.68
C GLY A 85 -11.07 6.06 -15.11
N LEU A 86 -9.86 5.48 -15.00
CA LEU A 86 -9.57 4.10 -15.39
C LEU A 86 -10.43 3.10 -14.62
N THR A 87 -10.94 2.08 -15.30
CA THR A 87 -11.76 1.03 -14.68
C THR A 87 -10.98 -0.27 -14.39
N SER A 88 -9.74 -0.35 -14.87
CA SER A 88 -8.81 -1.46 -14.68
C SER A 88 -7.38 -0.94 -14.67
N VAL A 89 -6.43 -1.74 -14.17
CA VAL A 89 -5.00 -1.48 -14.36
C VAL A 89 -4.71 -1.41 -15.87
N PRO A 90 -3.98 -0.40 -16.35
CA PRO A 90 -3.71 -0.24 -17.77
C PRO A 90 -2.73 -1.31 -18.26
N LYS A 91 -2.87 -1.72 -19.51
CA LYS A 91 -1.96 -2.68 -20.15
C LYS A 91 -0.67 -2.00 -20.61
N ASN A 92 0.36 -2.80 -20.89
CA ASN A 92 1.64 -2.36 -21.46
C ASN A 92 2.40 -1.38 -20.56
N ILE A 93 2.36 -1.61 -19.24
CA ILE A 93 3.23 -0.89 -18.29
C ILE A 93 4.69 -1.31 -18.59
N PRO A 94 5.64 -0.37 -18.77
CA PRO A 94 7.05 -0.69 -18.99
C PRO A 94 7.61 -1.62 -17.91
N PRO A 95 8.34 -2.69 -18.27
CA PRO A 95 8.80 -3.71 -17.32
C PRO A 95 9.83 -3.19 -16.30
N ASP A 96 10.56 -2.12 -16.64
CA ASP A 96 11.55 -1.46 -15.78
C ASP A 96 10.92 -0.41 -14.83
N THR A 97 9.59 -0.27 -14.84
CA THR A 97 8.86 0.65 -13.96
C THR A 97 9.14 0.34 -12.49
N ARG A 98 9.64 1.34 -11.75
CA ARG A 98 9.85 1.31 -10.29
C ARG A 98 8.63 1.86 -9.53
N MET A 99 7.86 2.80 -10.11
CA MET A 99 6.70 3.39 -9.44
C MET A 99 5.49 3.49 -10.38
N ILE A 100 4.33 3.06 -9.89
CA ILE A 100 3.05 3.20 -10.59
C ILE A 100 2.09 4.00 -9.71
N ASP A 101 1.56 5.08 -10.27
CA ASP A 101 0.52 5.88 -9.67
C ASP A 101 -0.81 5.70 -10.42
N LEU A 102 -1.76 5.03 -9.78
CA LEU A 102 -3.11 4.74 -10.27
C LEU A 102 -4.19 5.31 -9.35
N GLN A 103 -3.86 6.29 -8.51
CA GLN A 103 -4.81 6.85 -7.56
C GLN A 103 -5.98 7.58 -8.24
N ASN A 104 -7.08 7.75 -7.49
CA ASN A 104 -8.26 8.53 -7.92
C ASN A 104 -8.89 8.03 -9.23
N ASN A 105 -8.94 6.71 -9.42
CA ASN A 105 -9.55 6.06 -10.57
C ASN A 105 -10.83 5.30 -10.17
N LYS A 106 -11.35 4.48 -11.06
CA LYS A 106 -12.56 3.65 -10.86
C LYS A 106 -12.23 2.15 -10.95
N ILE A 107 -10.99 1.77 -10.64
CA ILE A 107 -10.51 0.38 -10.73
C ILE A 107 -11.27 -0.47 -9.72
N LYS A 108 -11.83 -1.59 -10.17
CA LYS A 108 -12.67 -2.48 -9.35
C LYS A 108 -11.94 -3.72 -8.84
N GLU A 109 -10.93 -4.15 -9.58
CA GLU A 109 -10.15 -5.34 -9.26
C GLU A 109 -8.72 -5.22 -9.79
N VAL A 110 -7.80 -5.92 -9.14
CA VAL A 110 -6.45 -6.18 -9.66
C VAL A 110 -6.39 -7.67 -10.02
N LYS A 111 -6.21 -7.97 -11.30
CA LYS A 111 -6.22 -9.32 -11.86
C LYS A 111 -4.86 -10.00 -11.72
N GLU A 112 -4.82 -11.31 -11.98
CA GLU A 112 -3.59 -12.13 -11.91
C GLU A 112 -2.43 -11.54 -12.70
N ASN A 113 -2.68 -11.07 -13.92
CA ASN A 113 -1.64 -10.66 -14.86
C ASN A 113 -1.48 -9.14 -14.98
N ASP A 114 -2.21 -8.34 -14.19
CA ASP A 114 -2.17 -6.88 -14.31
C ASP A 114 -0.79 -6.27 -13.97
N LEU A 115 -0.02 -6.97 -13.12
CA LEU A 115 1.33 -6.57 -12.69
C LEU A 115 2.41 -7.58 -13.14
N GLN A 116 2.09 -8.42 -14.13
CA GLN A 116 3.00 -9.44 -14.62
C GLN A 116 4.23 -8.81 -15.26
N GLY A 117 5.42 -9.34 -14.94
CA GLY A 117 6.69 -8.86 -15.52
C GLY A 117 7.26 -7.58 -14.89
N LEU A 118 6.55 -6.94 -13.96
CA LEU A 118 7.00 -5.73 -13.26
C LEU A 118 7.96 -6.07 -12.09
N THR A 119 9.09 -6.71 -12.40
CA THR A 119 10.04 -7.23 -11.41
C THR A 119 10.77 -6.14 -10.63
N SER A 120 10.90 -4.95 -11.24
CA SER A 120 11.53 -3.77 -10.64
C SER A 120 10.55 -2.89 -9.84
N LEU A 121 9.27 -3.25 -9.79
CA LEU A 121 8.25 -2.43 -9.13
C LEU A 121 8.52 -2.32 -7.64
N TYR A 122 8.70 -1.09 -7.19
CA TYR A 122 9.05 -0.74 -5.82
C TYR A 122 7.86 -0.14 -5.07
N ALA A 123 7.07 0.70 -5.74
CA ALA A 123 5.89 1.34 -5.16
C ALA A 123 4.67 1.30 -6.08
N LEU A 124 3.51 1.01 -5.49
CA LEU A 124 2.22 0.97 -6.17
C LEU A 124 1.16 1.75 -5.39
N ALA A 125 0.68 2.84 -5.99
CA ALA A 125 -0.40 3.65 -5.44
C ALA A 125 -1.74 3.34 -6.12
N LEU A 126 -2.70 2.83 -5.35
CA LEU A 126 -4.05 2.47 -5.77
C LEU A 126 -5.13 3.13 -4.89
N ASN A 127 -4.75 4.20 -4.18
CA ASN A 127 -5.65 4.93 -3.29
C ASN A 127 -6.88 5.47 -4.04
N ASN A 128 -7.99 5.64 -3.33
CA ASN A 128 -9.21 6.26 -3.85
C ASN A 128 -9.70 5.59 -5.16
N ASN A 129 -9.83 4.26 -5.13
CA ASN A 129 -10.38 3.47 -6.22
C ASN A 129 -11.67 2.76 -5.75
N LYS A 130 -12.13 1.76 -6.50
CA LYS A 130 -13.31 0.95 -6.16
C LYS A 130 -12.91 -0.51 -5.97
N ILE A 131 -11.68 -0.78 -5.56
CA ILE A 131 -11.11 -2.13 -5.54
C ILE A 131 -11.80 -2.92 -4.44
N SER A 132 -12.54 -3.95 -4.84
CA SER A 132 -13.16 -4.90 -3.92
C SER A 132 -12.47 -6.27 -3.94
N LYS A 133 -11.60 -6.53 -4.92
CA LYS A 133 -10.94 -7.82 -5.11
C LYS A 133 -9.51 -7.64 -5.64
N ILE A 134 -8.57 -8.36 -5.07
CA ILE A 134 -7.22 -8.52 -5.61
C ILE A 134 -6.98 -10.01 -5.78
N HIS A 135 -6.52 -10.41 -6.97
CA HIS A 135 -6.26 -11.82 -7.24
C HIS A 135 -5.10 -12.34 -6.37
N PRO A 136 -5.17 -13.56 -5.80
CA PRO A 136 -4.12 -14.10 -4.91
C PRO A 136 -2.72 -14.24 -5.54
N LYS A 137 -2.62 -14.10 -6.86
CA LYS A 137 -1.34 -14.15 -7.60
C LYS A 137 -0.96 -12.81 -8.26
N ALA A 138 -1.74 -11.76 -8.06
CA ALA A 138 -1.52 -10.45 -8.68
C ALA A 138 -0.10 -9.90 -8.42
N PHE A 139 0.48 -10.20 -7.25
CA PHE A 139 1.80 -9.71 -6.84
C PHE A 139 2.94 -10.73 -7.02
N GLN A 140 2.72 -11.86 -7.71
CA GLN A 140 3.71 -12.93 -7.81
C GLN A 140 5.02 -12.48 -8.50
N SER A 141 4.95 -11.52 -9.42
CA SER A 141 6.11 -10.97 -10.15
C SER A 141 6.80 -9.81 -9.42
N THR A 142 6.09 -9.09 -8.55
CA THR A 142 6.55 -7.83 -7.95
C THR A 142 7.35 -8.08 -6.67
N LYS A 143 8.44 -8.83 -6.77
CA LYS A 143 9.25 -9.27 -5.62
C LYS A 143 10.00 -8.12 -4.92
N LYS A 144 10.28 -7.03 -5.63
CA LYS A 144 10.94 -5.83 -5.08
C LYS A 144 9.94 -4.80 -4.49
N LEU A 145 8.63 -5.10 -4.44
CA LEU A 145 7.61 -4.16 -3.96
C LEU A 145 7.78 -3.86 -2.45
N ARG A 146 8.10 -2.61 -2.12
CA ARG A 146 8.28 -2.12 -0.75
C ARG A 146 7.08 -1.34 -0.24
N ARG A 147 6.37 -0.62 -1.11
CA ARG A 147 5.23 0.23 -0.70
C ARG A 147 3.97 -0.10 -1.48
N LEU A 148 2.89 -0.36 -0.74
CA LEU A 148 1.58 -0.63 -1.31
C LEU A 148 0.52 0.23 -0.63
N TYR A 149 -0.13 1.06 -1.42
CA TYR A 149 -1.18 1.96 -0.95
C TYR A 149 -2.53 1.58 -1.54
N LEU A 150 -3.43 1.10 -0.69
CA LEU A 150 -4.76 0.58 -1.01
C LEU A 150 -5.86 1.31 -0.23
N SER A 151 -5.56 2.47 0.35
CA SER A 151 -6.50 3.22 1.17
C SER A 151 -7.71 3.71 0.39
N HIS A 152 -8.84 3.92 1.06
CA HIS A 152 -10.10 4.37 0.45
C HIS A 152 -10.54 3.49 -0.74
N ASN A 153 -10.65 2.20 -0.48
CA ASN A 153 -11.14 1.20 -1.41
C ASN A 153 -12.32 0.43 -0.79
N GLN A 154 -12.63 -0.76 -1.32
CA GLN A 154 -13.77 -1.57 -0.89
C GLN A 154 -13.36 -2.98 -0.48
N LEU A 155 -12.09 -3.17 -0.09
CA LEU A 155 -11.54 -4.47 0.30
C LEU A 155 -12.21 -4.97 1.58
N THR A 156 -12.66 -6.22 1.58
CA THR A 156 -13.30 -6.85 2.74
C THR A 156 -12.35 -7.68 3.59
N GLU A 157 -11.15 -7.92 3.07
CA GLU A 157 -10.08 -8.72 3.68
C GLU A 157 -8.72 -8.15 3.28
N ILE A 158 -7.68 -8.50 4.04
CA ILE A 158 -6.31 -8.24 3.63
C ILE A 158 -5.99 -9.14 2.42
N PRO A 159 -5.39 -8.61 1.35
CA PRO A 159 -5.06 -9.41 0.18
C PRO A 159 -4.17 -10.61 0.54
N ALA A 160 -4.50 -11.78 0.00
CA ALA A 160 -3.65 -12.96 0.16
C ALA A 160 -2.33 -12.81 -0.62
N ASN A 161 -1.27 -13.43 -0.12
CA ASN A 161 0.06 -13.49 -0.76
C ASN A 161 0.65 -12.12 -1.10
N LEU A 162 0.52 -11.17 -0.17
CA LEU A 162 1.27 -9.92 -0.25
C LEU A 162 2.79 -10.19 -0.35
N PRO A 163 3.56 -9.36 -1.10
CA PRO A 163 5.00 -9.52 -1.19
C PRO A 163 5.68 -9.44 0.17
N LYS A 164 6.52 -10.42 0.49
CA LYS A 164 7.27 -10.47 1.76
C LYS A 164 8.27 -9.34 1.93
N SER A 165 8.61 -8.66 0.83
CA SER A 165 9.46 -7.48 0.78
C SER A 165 8.78 -6.20 1.23
N LEU A 166 7.44 -6.17 1.36
CA LEU A 166 6.71 -4.97 1.75
C LEU A 166 7.24 -4.42 3.07
N ALA A 167 7.54 -3.11 3.04
CA ALA A 167 7.91 -2.32 4.20
C ALA A 167 6.78 -1.41 4.67
N GLU A 168 5.91 -0.99 3.75
CA GLU A 168 4.77 -0.15 4.07
C GLU A 168 3.51 -0.65 3.37
N LEU A 169 2.47 -0.87 4.18
CA LEU A 169 1.12 -1.18 3.73
C LEU A 169 0.14 -0.18 4.35
N ARG A 170 -0.56 0.56 3.49
CA ARG A 170 -1.71 1.38 3.90
C ARG A 170 -2.99 0.83 3.26
N ILE A 171 -3.93 0.45 4.11
CA ILE A 171 -5.24 -0.12 3.76
C ILE A 171 -6.36 0.51 4.62
N HIS A 172 -6.13 1.72 5.14
CA HIS A 172 -7.15 2.43 5.90
C HIS A 172 -8.36 2.78 5.03
N ASP A 173 -9.52 3.03 5.67
CA ASP A 173 -10.77 3.34 4.97
C ASP A 173 -11.17 2.26 3.94
N ASN A 174 -11.21 1.02 4.41
CA ASN A 174 -11.70 -0.13 3.65
C ASN A 174 -12.85 -0.81 4.43
N LYS A 175 -13.21 -2.03 4.03
CA LYS A 175 -14.27 -2.85 4.66
C LYS A 175 -13.69 -4.10 5.31
N VAL A 176 -12.41 -4.08 5.69
CA VAL A 176 -11.72 -5.24 6.28
C VAL A 176 -12.35 -5.57 7.62
N LYS A 177 -12.88 -6.79 7.73
CA LYS A 177 -13.54 -7.27 8.95
C LYS A 177 -12.68 -8.20 9.79
N LYS A 178 -11.68 -8.85 9.19
CA LYS A 178 -10.82 -9.84 9.84
C LYS A 178 -9.39 -9.74 9.36
N VAL A 179 -8.47 -10.06 10.27
CA VAL A 179 -7.03 -10.18 10.07
C VAL A 179 -6.66 -11.62 10.44
N HIS A 180 -6.45 -12.44 9.42
CA HIS A 180 -6.10 -13.85 9.61
C HIS A 180 -4.65 -14.02 10.06
N LYS A 181 -4.34 -15.14 10.73
CA LYS A 181 -3.01 -15.41 11.25
C LYS A 181 -1.91 -15.43 10.17
N GLU A 182 -2.28 -15.81 8.95
CA GLU A 182 -1.38 -15.93 7.81
C GLU A 182 -1.23 -14.61 7.03
N ALA A 183 -1.98 -13.56 7.37
CA ALA A 183 -2.05 -12.32 6.58
C ALA A 183 -0.69 -11.63 6.41
N PHE A 184 0.15 -11.67 7.46
CA PHE A 184 1.46 -11.02 7.48
C PHE A 184 2.64 -11.99 7.67
N LYS A 185 2.39 -13.29 7.52
CA LYS A 185 3.38 -14.32 7.82
C LYS A 185 4.64 -14.18 6.97
N GLY A 186 5.78 -14.04 7.65
CA GLY A 186 7.09 -13.91 7.01
C GLY A 186 7.39 -12.53 6.42
N MET A 187 6.54 -11.52 6.67
CA MET A 187 6.78 -10.12 6.30
C MET A 187 7.72 -9.43 7.29
N LYS A 188 8.99 -9.87 7.35
CA LYS A 188 9.99 -9.39 8.32
C LYS A 188 10.34 -7.91 8.12
N SER A 189 10.19 -7.41 6.90
CA SER A 189 10.49 -6.03 6.54
C SER A 189 9.30 -5.09 6.73
N LEU A 190 8.12 -5.59 7.13
CA LEU A 190 6.93 -4.76 7.27
C LEU A 190 7.04 -3.88 8.52
N HIS A 191 7.09 -2.59 8.29
CA HIS A 191 7.49 -1.59 9.27
C HIS A 191 6.37 -0.60 9.58
N VAL A 192 5.60 -0.25 8.56
CA VAL A 192 4.46 0.66 8.63
C VAL A 192 3.22 -0.09 8.18
N LEU A 193 2.24 -0.20 9.08
CA LEU A 193 0.92 -0.75 8.79
C LEU A 193 -0.17 0.22 9.24
N GLU A 194 -0.92 0.75 8.28
CA GLU A 194 -2.08 1.59 8.55
C GLU A 194 -3.36 0.92 8.07
N MET A 195 -4.25 0.60 9.00
CA MET A 195 -5.53 -0.07 8.70
C MET A 195 -6.70 0.53 9.47
N SER A 196 -6.58 1.81 9.84
CA SER A 196 -7.63 2.58 10.51
C SER A 196 -8.92 2.66 9.67
N ALA A 197 -10.03 2.99 10.30
CA ALA A 197 -11.34 3.12 9.64
C ALA A 197 -11.74 1.85 8.84
N ASN A 198 -11.43 0.68 9.39
CA ASN A 198 -11.96 -0.61 8.96
C ASN A 198 -12.93 -1.15 10.03
N PRO A 199 -14.00 -1.86 9.64
CA PRO A 199 -15.00 -2.39 10.57
C PRO A 199 -14.52 -3.63 11.34
N LEU A 200 -13.34 -3.53 11.97
CA LEU A 200 -12.78 -4.56 12.84
C LEU A 200 -13.52 -4.55 14.19
N ASP A 201 -13.89 -5.73 14.66
CA ASP A 201 -14.45 -6.00 16.00
C ASP A 201 -13.42 -6.74 16.88
N ASN A 202 -13.78 -7.06 18.13
CA ASN A 202 -12.83 -7.62 19.10
C ASN A 202 -12.23 -8.97 18.69
N ASP A 203 -12.97 -9.75 17.90
CA ASP A 203 -12.56 -11.08 17.45
C ASP A 203 -12.04 -11.05 16.00
N ALA A 204 -11.89 -9.85 15.43
CA ALA A 204 -11.43 -9.66 14.05
C ALA A 204 -9.98 -10.07 13.85
N ILE A 205 -9.13 -9.93 14.86
CA ILE A 205 -7.70 -10.19 14.76
C ILE A 205 -7.40 -11.56 15.36
N GLU A 206 -7.05 -12.52 14.50
CA GLU A 206 -6.67 -13.86 14.95
C GLU A 206 -5.41 -13.82 15.82
N THR A 207 -5.34 -14.71 16.80
CA THR A 207 -4.11 -14.97 17.56
C THR A 207 -2.96 -15.26 16.58
N GLU A 208 -1.78 -14.71 16.87
CA GLU A 208 -0.57 -14.86 16.02
C GLU A 208 -0.60 -14.17 14.65
N ALA A 209 -1.61 -13.36 14.32
CA ALA A 209 -1.62 -12.63 13.04
C ALA A 209 -0.46 -11.66 12.80
N PHE A 210 0.20 -11.23 13.87
CA PHE A 210 1.42 -10.40 13.81
C PHE A 210 2.67 -11.17 14.25
N GLU A 211 2.61 -12.49 14.37
CA GLU A 211 3.76 -13.29 14.76
C GLU A 211 4.88 -13.21 13.71
N GLY A 212 6.09 -12.90 14.15
CA GLY A 212 7.26 -12.78 13.30
C GLY A 212 7.30 -11.51 12.44
N VAL A 213 6.35 -10.59 12.61
CA VAL A 213 6.34 -9.27 11.97
C VAL A 213 7.01 -8.25 12.90
N THR A 214 7.95 -7.46 12.38
CA THR A 214 8.62 -6.39 13.14
C THR A 214 8.08 -5.04 12.71
N VAL A 215 6.87 -4.71 13.17
CA VAL A 215 6.23 -3.42 12.90
C VAL A 215 6.64 -2.42 13.97
N TYR A 216 7.22 -1.29 13.59
CA TYR A 216 7.47 -0.19 14.53
C TYR A 216 6.35 0.86 14.50
N HIS A 217 5.59 0.98 13.42
CA HIS A 217 4.41 1.86 13.36
C HIS A 217 3.17 1.10 12.90
N ILE A 218 2.23 0.87 13.84
CA ILE A 218 0.92 0.28 13.54
C ILE A 218 -0.19 1.25 13.95
N ARG A 219 -1.09 1.55 13.01
CA ARG A 219 -2.24 2.44 13.25
C ARG A 219 -3.56 1.75 12.99
N ILE A 220 -4.27 1.42 14.07
CA ILE A 220 -5.63 0.87 14.08
C ILE A 220 -6.53 1.83 14.87
N ALA A 221 -6.98 2.91 14.22
CA ALA A 221 -7.95 3.85 14.75
C ALA A 221 -9.34 3.61 14.15
N GLU A 222 -10.39 4.13 14.81
CA GLU A 222 -11.78 4.10 14.29
C GLU A 222 -12.32 2.69 14.00
N ALA A 223 -11.76 1.69 14.68
CA ALA A 223 -12.29 0.34 14.72
C ALA A 223 -13.35 0.20 15.83
N LYS A 224 -14.19 -0.83 15.75
CA LYS A 224 -15.19 -1.15 16.78
C LYS A 224 -14.59 -2.02 17.91
N LEU A 225 -13.30 -1.85 18.17
CA LEU A 225 -12.60 -2.53 19.25
C LEU A 225 -13.08 -1.95 20.59
N THR A 226 -13.69 -2.80 21.41
CA THR A 226 -14.02 -2.47 22.81
C THR A 226 -12.91 -2.93 23.76
N SER A 227 -11.95 -3.69 23.26
CA SER A 227 -10.74 -4.12 23.97
C SER A 227 -9.58 -4.27 23.00
N VAL A 228 -8.35 -4.11 23.47
CA VAL A 228 -7.19 -4.58 22.69
C VAL A 228 -7.33 -6.10 22.49
N PRO A 229 -7.11 -6.63 21.28
CA PRO A 229 -7.02 -8.06 21.06
C PRO A 229 -6.02 -8.71 22.02
N LYS A 230 -6.42 -9.77 22.72
CA LYS A 230 -5.55 -10.51 23.63
C LYS A 230 -4.60 -11.39 22.80
N GLY A 231 -3.31 -11.17 22.92
CA GLY A 231 -2.26 -11.97 22.26
C GLY A 231 -0.87 -11.36 22.49
N LYS A 232 0.19 -12.05 22.08
CA LYS A 232 1.59 -11.57 22.20
C LYS A 232 1.89 -10.25 21.47
N ILE A 233 0.88 -9.66 20.81
CA ILE A 233 0.87 -8.30 20.24
C ILE A 233 1.57 -7.32 21.19
N PHE A 234 1.31 -7.37 22.51
CA PHE A 234 1.90 -6.44 23.48
C PHE A 234 3.41 -6.55 23.67
N TYR A 235 4.03 -7.70 23.43
CA TYR A 235 5.47 -7.87 23.55
C TYR A 235 6.24 -7.40 22.31
N LEU A 236 5.53 -7.13 21.21
CA LEU A 236 6.12 -6.67 19.95
C LEU A 236 6.18 -5.14 19.83
N PHE A 237 5.49 -4.40 20.70
CA PHE A 237 5.44 -2.93 20.65
C PHE A 237 6.10 -2.32 21.90
N PRO A 238 7.20 -1.59 21.75
CA PRO A 238 7.70 -0.70 22.80
C PRO A 238 6.58 0.27 23.22
N SER A 239 6.45 0.53 24.52
CA SER A 239 5.39 1.34 25.12
C SER A 239 5.15 2.72 24.48
N TYR A 240 6.15 3.27 23.79
CA TYR A 240 6.08 4.56 23.08
C TYR A 240 5.46 4.49 21.67
N GLN A 241 5.37 3.30 21.06
CA GLN A 241 4.75 3.07 19.74
C GLN A 241 3.24 2.72 19.87
N MET A 242 2.74 2.66 21.09
CA MET A 242 1.35 2.34 21.42
C MET A 242 0.45 3.57 21.25
N GLU A 243 0.30 4.08 20.04
CA GLU A 243 -0.76 5.06 19.72
C GLU A 243 -2.06 4.35 19.30
N MET A 244 -2.37 3.23 19.97
CA MET A 244 -3.62 2.48 19.78
C MET A 244 -4.61 2.83 20.91
N MET A 245 -5.88 3.02 20.51
CA MET A 245 -7.09 3.10 21.36
C MET A 245 -7.53 4.42 22.00
N LYS A 246 -7.10 5.60 21.54
CA LYS A 246 -7.69 6.86 22.06
C LYS A 246 -8.92 7.37 21.29
N GLY A 247 -9.26 6.76 20.15
CA GLY A 247 -10.33 7.25 19.27
C GLY A 247 -11.75 6.75 19.56
N THR A 248 -11.94 5.70 20.35
CA THR A 248 -13.27 5.10 20.61
C THR A 248 -13.81 5.38 22.02
N LEU A 249 -12.99 5.97 22.90
CA LEU A 249 -13.47 6.50 24.16
C LEU A 249 -13.91 7.94 23.92
N GLY A 250 -15.23 8.14 23.87
CA GLY A 250 -15.82 9.47 24.04
C GLY A 250 -15.15 10.20 25.21
N HIS A 251 -15.03 11.52 25.07
CA HIS A 251 -14.46 12.43 26.05
C HIS A 251 -14.57 11.92 27.50
N HIS A 252 -13.44 11.95 28.20
CA HIS A 252 -13.22 11.57 29.61
C HIS A 252 -12.87 10.10 29.88
N ARG A 253 -11.56 9.79 29.87
CA ARG A 253 -10.79 9.38 31.07
C ARG A 253 -9.35 9.05 30.67
N ASN A 254 -8.40 9.76 31.26
CA ASN A 254 -6.98 9.39 31.25
C ASN A 254 -6.83 8.02 31.92
N LEU A 255 -6.64 6.96 31.14
CA LEU A 255 -6.17 5.68 31.66
C LEU A 255 -4.65 5.68 31.57
N ASN A 256 -4.05 6.06 32.69
CA ASN A 256 -2.64 5.89 32.99
C ASN A 256 -2.41 4.39 33.20
N ILE A 257 -1.59 3.73 32.38
CA ILE A 257 -1.17 2.35 32.66
C ILE A 257 0.36 2.32 32.59
N GLN A 258 0.96 2.32 33.77
CA GLN A 258 2.38 2.05 33.98
C GLN A 258 2.63 0.56 33.68
N ALA A 259 3.68 0.28 32.91
CA ALA A 259 4.22 -1.06 32.76
C ALA A 259 4.86 -1.50 34.10
N GLN A 260 4.48 -2.67 34.61
CA GLN A 260 5.30 -3.43 35.57
C GLN A 260 6.34 -4.24 34.81
#